data_AF-A0A8S9I4D7-F1
#
_entry.id   AF-A0A8S9I4D7-F1
#
_cell.length_a   1.000
_cell.length_b   1.000
_cell.length_c   1.000
_cell.angle_alpha   90.00
_cell.angle_beta   90.00
_cell.angle_gamma   90.00
#
_symmetry.space_group_name_H-M   'P 1'
#
loop_
_entity.id
_entity.type
_entity.pdbx_description
1 polymer ?
#
loop_
_entity_poly.entity_id
_entity_poly.type
_entity_poly.pdbx_seq_one_letter_code
_entity_poly.pdbx_strand_id
1 'polypeptide(L)' 'FSEKPCEEIYVVGEGETLHTIGDKCGDPFIVERNPHIHDPDDVFPGLVLRIAPFYFSKKV' A
#
# COMPACT_ATOMS: atom_id res chain seq x y z
N PHE A 1 18.99 3.64 7.36
CA PHE A 1 18.51 3.12 6.06
C PHE A 1 17.44 4.06 5.59
N SER A 2 17.64 4.73 4.45
CA SER A 2 16.59 5.56 3.86
C SER A 2 15.47 4.60 3.45
N GLU A 3 14.40 4.53 4.25
CA GLU A 3 13.16 3.89 3.84
C GLU A 3 12.64 4.72 2.68
N LYS A 4 13.07 4.35 1.48
CA LYS A 4 12.47 4.92 0.30
C LYS A 4 11.00 4.55 0.37
N PRO A 5 10.13 5.55 0.33
CA PRO A 5 8.71 5.30 0.30
C PRO A 5 8.36 4.50 -0.94
N CYS A 6 7.29 3.70 -0.82
CA CYS A 6 6.71 3.04 -1.97
C CYS A 6 6.34 4.06 -3.06
N GLU A 7 6.42 3.63 -4.31
CA GLU A 7 5.91 4.40 -5.44
C GLU A 7 4.38 4.50 -5.37
N GLU A 8 3.78 5.43 -6.12
CA GLU A 8 2.31 5.60 -6.15
C GLU A 8 1.58 4.34 -6.64
N ILE A 9 2.29 3.50 -7.41
CA ILE A 9 1.79 2.25 -7.96
C ILE A 9 2.59 1.10 -7.34
N TYR A 10 1.89 0.17 -6.70
CA TYR A 10 2.50 -1.01 -6.08
C TYR A 10 1.94 -2.29 -6.69
N VAL A 11 2.82 -3.25 -6.97
CA VAL A 11 2.43 -4.57 -7.46
C VAL A 11 2.52 -5.55 -6.30
N VAL A 12 1.39 -6.19 -5.96
CA VAL A 12 1.27 -7.13 -4.85
C VAL A 12 2.21 -8.32 -5.04
N GLY A 13 2.99 -8.65 -4.00
CA GLY A 13 3.83 -9.85 -3.94
C GLY A 13 3.10 -11.08 -3.38
N GLU A 14 3.76 -12.23 -3.40
CA GLU A 14 3.22 -13.46 -2.79
C GLU A 14 3.02 -13.32 -1.28
N GLY A 15 1.80 -13.63 -0.82
CA GLY A 15 1.43 -13.60 0.60
C GLY A 15 1.25 -12.21 1.21
N GLU A 16 1.31 -11.14 0.40
CA GLU A 16 1.02 -9.79 0.87
C GLU A 16 -0.50 -9.51 0.86
N THR A 17 -0.94 -8.69 1.81
CA THR A 17 -2.32 -8.19 1.91
C THR A 17 -2.33 -6.66 1.83
N LEU A 18 -3.51 -6.07 1.62
CA LEU A 18 -3.67 -4.60 1.70
C LEU A 18 -3.11 -4.03 3.01
N HIS A 19 -3.37 -4.69 4.14
CA HIS A 19 -2.90 -4.23 5.45
C HIS A 19 -1.38 -4.24 5.57
N THR A 20 -0.74 -5.36 5.22
CA THR A 20 0.73 -5.47 5.31
C THR A 20 1.44 -4.51 4.35
N ILE A 21 0.84 -4.25 3.19
CA ILE A 21 1.36 -3.27 2.22
C ILE A 21 1.15 -1.84 2.73
N GLY A 22 -0.01 -1.53 3.31
CA GLY A 22 -0.28 -0.24 3.95
C GLY A 22 0.73 0.08 5.04
N ASP A 23 1.03 -0.89 5.92
CA ASP A 23 2.04 -0.73 6.97
C ASP A 23 3.45 -0.54 6.40
N LYS A 24 3.82 -1.34 5.39
CA LYS A 24 5.11 -1.27 4.69
C LYS A 24 5.33 0.07 3.98
N CYS A 25 4.28 0.61 3.38
CA CYS A 25 4.32 1.83 2.57
C CYS A 25 3.92 3.09 3.32
N GLY A 26 3.43 2.96 4.56
CA GLY A 26 2.91 4.08 5.35
C GLY A 26 1.61 4.67 4.80
N ASP A 27 0.73 3.85 4.23
CA ASP A 27 -0.59 4.28 3.72
C ASP A 27 -1.72 3.73 4.61
N PRO A 28 -2.13 4.46 5.66
CA PRO A 28 -3.22 4.03 6.54
C PRO A 28 -4.59 4.06 5.87
N PHE A 29 -4.72 4.67 4.68
CA PHE A 29 -5.97 4.80 3.93
C PHE A 29 -5.97 3.93 2.66
N ILE A 30 -5.10 2.90 2.62
CA ILE A 30 -4.95 2.04 1.44
C ILE A 30 -6.27 1.36 1.02
N VAL A 31 -7.13 1.02 1.98
CA VAL A 31 -8.45 0.41 1.71
C VAL A 31 -9.38 1.41 1.00
N GLU A 32 -9.42 2.66 1.46
CA GLU A 32 -10.26 3.72 0.86
C GLU A 32 -9.78 4.11 -0.55
N ARG A 33 -8.47 4.02 -0.79
CA ARG A 33 -7.85 4.35 -2.08
C ARG A 33 -8.00 3.27 -3.13
N ASN A 34 -8.27 2.04 -2.71
CA ASN A 34 -8.45 0.88 -3.58
C ASN A 34 -9.87 0.33 -3.45
N PRO A 35 -10.92 1.12 -3.76
CA PRO A 35 -12.32 0.73 -3.57
C PRO A 35 -12.76 -0.40 -4.51
N HIS A 36 -11.93 -0.81 -5.47
CA HIS A 36 -12.15 -1.96 -6.33
C HIS A 36 -11.89 -3.29 -5.62
N ILE A 37 -11.31 -3.25 -4.42
CA ILE A 37 -11.06 -4.41 -3.58
C ILE A 37 -12.14 -4.42 -2.49
N HIS A 38 -13.09 -5.32 -2.64
CA HIS A 38 -14.21 -5.46 -1.70
C HIS A 38 -14.00 -6.62 -0.74
N ASP A 39 -13.30 -7.66 -1.19
CA ASP A 39 -12.97 -8.84 -0.40
C ASP A 39 -11.45 -8.89 -0.15
N PRO A 40 -10.99 -9.23 1.08
CA PRO A 40 -9.59 -9.54 1.35
C PRO A 40 -8.98 -10.59 0.41
N ASP A 41 -9.77 -11.53 -0.09
CA ASP A 41 -9.33 -12.58 -1.02
C ASP A 41 -9.10 -12.06 -2.45
N ASP A 42 -9.56 -10.85 -2.78
CA ASP A 42 -9.31 -10.20 -4.07
C ASP A 42 -7.87 -9.63 -4.18
N VAL A 43 -7.05 -9.77 -3.13
CA VAL A 43 -5.64 -9.35 -3.12
C VAL A 43 -4.76 -10.54 -3.50
N PHE A 44 -4.16 -10.49 -4.69
CA PHE A 44 -3.33 -11.58 -5.22
C PHE A 44 -2.05 -11.07 -5.90
N PRO A 45 -1.03 -11.92 -6.06
CA PRO A 45 0.24 -11.51 -6.67
C PRO A 45 0.06 -10.96 -8.09
N GLY A 46 0.67 -9.82 -8.37
CA GLY A 46 0.52 -9.12 -9.65
C GLY A 46 -0.64 -8.12 -9.71
N LEU A 47 -1.51 -8.06 -8.69
CA LEU A 47 -2.50 -7.01 -8.57
C LEU A 47 -1.82 -5.64 -8.39
N VAL A 48 -2.39 -4.62 -9.02
CA VAL A 48 -1.87 -3.25 -8.97
C VAL A 48 -2.69 -2.43 -7.98
N LEU A 49 -2.01 -1.90 -6.96
CA LEU A 49 -2.58 -1.05 -5.93
C LEU A 49 -2.12 0.39 -6.11
N ARG A 50 -3.00 1.32 -5.74
CA ARG A 50 -2.65 2.72 -5.56
C ARG A 50 -2.21 2.97 -4.13
N ILE A 51 -1.01 3.50 -3.96
CA ILE A 51 -0.41 3.85 -2.67
C ILE A 51 -0.26 5.36 -2.58
N ALA A 52 -0.61 5.95 -1.45
CA ALA A 52 -0.21 7.31 -1.11
C ALA A 52 0.42 7.32 0.28
N PRO A 53 1.76 7.34 0.37
CA PRO A 53 2.44 7.33 1.65
C PRO A 53 2.02 8.57 2.44
N PHE A 54 1.50 8.36 3.63
CA PHE A 54 1.20 9.42 4.58
C PHE A 54 2.51 9.78 5.28
N TYR A 55 3.38 10.50 4.59
CA TYR A 55 4.45 11.18 5.31
C TYR A 55 3.77 12.17 6.23
N PHE A 56 3.76 11.87 7.54
CA PHE A 56 4.00 12.96 8.46
C PHE A 56 5.22 13.65 7.91
N SER A 57 5.03 14.83 7.31
CA SER A 57 6.14 15.70 7.00
C SER A 57 6.88 15.84 8.32
N LYS A 58 7.93 15.05 8.54
CA LYS A 58 9.02 15.46 9.40
C LYS A 58 9.55 16.69 8.68
N LYS A 59 8.90 17.84 8.95
CA LYS A 59 9.53 19.13 8.83
C LYS A 59 10.74 19.01 9.76
N VAL A 60 11.87 18.66 9.17
CA VAL A 60 13.18 19.01 9.72
C VAL A 60 13.29 20.52 9.64
#